data_AF-A0A519XVW7-F1
#
_entry.id   AF-A0A519XVW7-F1
#
_cell.length_a   1.000
_cell.length_b   1.000
_cell.length_c   1.000
_cell.angle_alpha   90.00
_cell.angle_beta   90.00
_cell.angle_gamma   90.00
#
_symmetry.space_group_name_H-M   'P 1'
#
loop_
_entity.id
_entity.type
_entity.pdbx_description
1 polymer ?
#
loop_
_entity_poly.entity_id
_entity_poly.type
_entity_poly.pdbx_seq_one_letter_code
_entity_poly.pdbx_strand_id
1 'polypeptide(L)'
;MKLKTLIVLLLVSSAAFAQLKVNTSQFNRKNEFTFAQKGNVIDVKWPAGGGNIGQVTLDMTVGRPLFKTIAVGVKGVLKTVSTDLDPAFLLSIGKRDLLSQNGWNIFFDKVPQKPYKTFPVILEKSSASIKTIGSQTVVNISSLKADHFSGDLEITFYNGSPMFNIAAVISTQQDATAIVYDAGLIDRKAGWKNISWINTRDTTMTESVNTIDSAKNIAVKYRAIAAKGKEGAIAIFPAPHQYFYPLDEAFN
;
A
#
# COMPACT_ATOMS: atom_id res chain seq x y z
N MET A 1 -21.13 -35.84 -37.67
CA MET A 1 -20.74 -34.41 -37.67
C MET A 1 -21.34 -33.57 -36.53
N LYS A 2 -22.45 -33.95 -35.89
CA LYS A 2 -23.11 -33.13 -34.85
C LYS A 2 -22.49 -33.21 -33.44
N LEU A 3 -21.75 -34.27 -33.12
CA LEU A 3 -21.19 -34.49 -31.76
C LEU A 3 -19.89 -33.71 -31.50
N LYS A 4 -19.05 -33.53 -32.53
CA LYS A 4 -17.78 -32.80 -32.40
C LYS A 4 -17.99 -31.28 -32.23
N THR A 5 -19.04 -30.72 -32.83
CA THR A 5 -19.39 -29.29 -32.68
C THR A 5 -19.94 -28.97 -31.28
N LEU A 6 -20.60 -29.94 -30.63
CA LEU A 6 -21.15 -29.77 -29.27
C LEU A 6 -20.04 -29.71 -28.20
N ILE A 7 -18.94 -30.47 -28.40
CA ILE A 7 -17.79 -30.49 -27.48
C ILE A 7 -16.98 -29.18 -27.57
N VAL A 8 -16.88 -28.58 -28.75
CA VAL A 8 -16.22 -27.26 -28.92
C VAL A 8 -17.02 -26.14 -28.26
N LEU A 9 -18.36 -26.18 -28.29
CA LEU A 9 -19.18 -25.19 -27.56
C LEU A 9 -19.13 -25.36 -26.03
N LEU A 10 -18.92 -26.57 -25.51
CA LEU A 10 -18.81 -26.85 -24.08
C LEU A 10 -17.44 -26.48 -23.48
N LEU A 11 -16.38 -26.40 -24.29
CA LEU A 11 -15.05 -25.95 -23.85
C LEU A 11 -14.88 -24.42 -23.84
N VAL A 12 -15.78 -23.67 -24.51
CA VAL A 12 -15.73 -22.20 -24.54
C VAL A 12 -16.52 -21.58 -23.37
N SER A 13 -17.38 -22.34 -22.68
CA SER A 13 -18.22 -21.83 -21.58
C SER A 13 -17.56 -21.83 -20.19
N SER A 14 -16.29 -22.26 -20.06
CA SER A 14 -15.63 -22.41 -18.74
C SER A 14 -14.74 -21.25 -18.32
N ALA A 15 -14.53 -20.23 -19.16
CA ALA A 15 -13.85 -19.00 -18.74
C ALA A 15 -14.81 -18.01 -18.06
N ALA A 16 -15.70 -18.50 -17.21
CA ALA A 16 -16.37 -17.64 -16.23
C ALA A 16 -15.30 -17.25 -15.21
N PHE A 17 -14.58 -16.15 -15.46
CA PHE A 17 -13.77 -15.51 -14.43
C PHE A 17 -14.71 -15.21 -13.25
N ALA A 18 -14.59 -16.01 -12.19
CA ALA A 18 -15.36 -15.81 -10.98
C ALA A 18 -15.14 -14.37 -10.52
N GLN A 19 -16.22 -13.58 -10.50
CA GLN A 19 -16.15 -12.21 -9.99
C GLN A 19 -15.83 -12.29 -8.51
N LEU A 20 -14.76 -11.62 -8.10
CA LEU A 20 -14.39 -11.51 -6.69
C LEU A 20 -15.56 -10.85 -5.97
N LYS A 21 -16.07 -11.43 -4.87
CA LYS A 21 -17.12 -10.80 -4.07
C LYS A 21 -16.50 -10.18 -2.84
N VAL A 22 -16.68 -8.87 -2.65
CA VAL A 22 -16.16 -8.18 -1.47
C VAL A 22 -16.95 -8.62 -0.22
N ASN A 23 -16.24 -9.02 0.84
CA ASN A 23 -16.85 -9.32 2.13
C ASN A 23 -17.13 -8.02 2.89
N THR A 24 -18.39 -7.79 3.26
CA THR A 24 -18.82 -6.55 3.93
C THR A 24 -19.57 -6.84 5.23
N SER A 25 -19.36 -8.02 5.84
CA SER A 25 -20.07 -8.42 7.07
C SER A 25 -19.82 -7.47 8.24
N GLN A 26 -18.65 -6.82 8.27
CA GLN A 26 -18.23 -5.87 9.30
C GLN A 26 -18.33 -4.39 8.86
N PHE A 27 -18.98 -4.12 7.72
CA PHE A 27 -19.15 -2.76 7.22
C PHE A 27 -20.42 -2.11 7.78
N ASN A 28 -20.27 -0.93 8.39
CA ASN A 28 -21.41 -0.14 8.84
C ASN A 28 -21.96 0.73 7.69
N ARG A 29 -23.10 0.32 7.12
CA ARG A 29 -23.76 1.05 6.02
C ARG A 29 -24.30 2.44 6.40
N LYS A 30 -24.38 2.78 7.70
CA LYS A 30 -24.76 4.12 8.16
C LYS A 30 -23.59 5.10 8.16
N ASN A 31 -22.38 4.66 7.82
CA ASN A 31 -21.20 5.51 7.70
C ASN A 31 -21.27 6.39 6.43
N GLU A 32 -20.61 7.54 6.44
CA GLU A 32 -20.48 8.45 5.29
C GLU A 32 -19.57 7.88 4.20
N PHE A 33 -18.72 6.91 4.55
CA PHE A 33 -18.01 6.11 3.57
C PHE A 33 -19.01 5.31 2.72
N THR A 34 -18.86 5.37 1.40
CA THR A 34 -19.68 4.59 0.47
C THR A 34 -18.79 3.80 -0.46
N PHE A 35 -19.27 2.64 -0.90
CA PHE A 35 -18.60 1.86 -1.93
C PHE A 35 -19.60 1.28 -2.93
N ALA A 36 -19.13 1.03 -4.14
CA ALA A 36 -19.83 0.29 -5.17
C ALA A 36 -18.87 -0.72 -5.79
N GLN A 37 -19.38 -1.88 -6.17
CA GLN A 37 -18.59 -2.91 -6.83
C GLN A 37 -19.19 -3.23 -8.20
N LYS A 38 -18.34 -3.28 -9.23
CA LYS A 38 -18.69 -3.75 -10.57
C LYS A 38 -17.64 -4.74 -11.06
N GLY A 39 -17.96 -6.02 -10.99
CA GLY A 39 -16.99 -7.10 -11.25
C GLY A 39 -15.81 -6.99 -10.28
N ASN A 40 -14.59 -6.93 -10.81
CA ASN A 40 -13.35 -6.82 -10.02
C ASN A 40 -12.95 -5.37 -9.69
N VAL A 41 -13.81 -4.39 -9.97
CA VAL A 41 -13.54 -2.98 -9.66
C VAL A 41 -14.36 -2.57 -8.44
N ILE A 42 -13.68 -1.95 -7.47
CA ILE A 42 -14.28 -1.43 -6.24
C ILE A 42 -14.07 0.08 -6.23
N ASP A 43 -15.17 0.83 -6.34
CA ASP A 43 -15.18 2.28 -6.19
C ASP A 43 -15.50 2.63 -4.75
N VAL A 44 -14.65 3.43 -4.10
CA VAL A 44 -14.85 3.90 -2.73
C VAL A 44 -14.85 5.42 -2.68
N LYS A 45 -15.69 5.99 -1.81
CA LYS A 45 -15.79 7.43 -1.58
C LYS A 45 -15.92 7.71 -0.09
N TRP A 46 -15.26 8.77 0.37
CA TRP A 46 -15.34 9.21 1.76
C TRP A 46 -15.29 10.74 1.88
N PRO A 47 -15.77 11.32 2.98
CA PRO A 47 -15.56 12.74 3.27
C PRO A 47 -14.07 13.02 3.46
N ALA A 48 -13.48 13.84 2.59
CA ALA A 48 -12.05 14.19 2.62
C ALA A 48 -11.76 15.53 3.32
N GLY A 49 -12.72 16.03 4.13
CA GLY A 49 -12.58 17.28 4.87
C GLY A 49 -12.81 18.54 4.04
N GLY A 50 -13.21 19.65 4.70
CA GLY A 50 -13.44 20.94 4.03
C GLY A 50 -14.47 20.91 2.91
N GLY A 51 -15.48 20.02 2.99
CA GLY A 51 -16.48 19.81 1.93
C GLY A 51 -16.00 18.98 0.73
N ASN A 52 -14.74 18.50 0.75
CA ASN A 52 -14.22 17.63 -0.29
C ASN A 52 -14.66 16.17 -0.09
N ILE A 53 -14.69 15.45 -1.19
CA ILE A 53 -14.88 14.01 -1.29
C ILE A 53 -13.61 13.41 -1.87
N GLY A 54 -13.07 12.42 -1.18
CA GLY A 54 -12.05 11.53 -1.73
C GLY A 54 -12.72 10.41 -2.50
N GLN A 55 -12.12 10.01 -3.63
CA GLN A 55 -12.52 8.83 -4.37
C GLN A 55 -11.30 8.00 -4.74
N VAL A 56 -11.39 6.70 -4.50
CA VAL A 56 -10.41 5.72 -4.98
C VAL A 56 -11.15 4.65 -5.76
N THR A 57 -10.62 4.29 -6.92
CA THR A 57 -11.06 3.14 -7.71
C THR A 57 -9.97 2.07 -7.61
N LEU A 58 -10.31 0.93 -7.01
CA LEU A 58 -9.43 -0.23 -6.87
C LEU A 58 -9.73 -1.25 -7.97
N ASP A 59 -8.70 -1.77 -8.63
CA ASP A 59 -8.80 -2.84 -9.62
C ASP A 59 -8.17 -4.13 -9.07
N MET A 60 -9.04 -5.10 -8.78
CA MET A 60 -8.70 -6.42 -8.24
C MET A 60 -8.25 -7.41 -9.32
N THR A 61 -8.23 -7.00 -10.60
CA THR A 61 -7.76 -7.86 -11.69
C THR A 61 -6.25 -8.10 -11.57
N VAL A 62 -5.85 -9.37 -11.62
CA VAL A 62 -4.43 -9.78 -11.57
C VAL A 62 -3.65 -9.11 -12.71
N GLY A 63 -2.45 -8.60 -12.40
CA GLY A 63 -1.57 -7.93 -13.35
C GLY A 63 -1.95 -6.48 -13.71
N ARG A 64 -3.12 -5.98 -13.27
CA ARG A 64 -3.47 -4.55 -13.36
C ARG A 64 -2.98 -3.80 -12.12
N PRO A 65 -2.67 -2.50 -12.21
CA PRO A 65 -2.37 -1.69 -11.04
C PRO A 65 -3.53 -1.68 -10.04
N LEU A 66 -3.25 -1.72 -8.74
CA LEU A 66 -4.30 -1.74 -7.70
C LEU A 66 -5.08 -0.43 -7.67
N PHE A 67 -4.41 0.70 -7.55
CA PHE A 67 -5.05 2.01 -7.56
C PHE A 67 -5.23 2.44 -9.00
N LYS A 68 -6.38 2.10 -9.59
CA LYS A 68 -6.73 2.52 -10.94
C LYS A 68 -6.84 4.04 -11.03
N THR A 69 -7.51 4.65 -10.06
CA THR A 69 -7.68 6.10 -9.96
C THR A 69 -7.69 6.53 -8.51
N ILE A 70 -7.02 7.65 -8.22
CA ILE A 70 -7.15 8.42 -6.98
C ILE A 70 -7.61 9.83 -7.38
N ALA A 71 -8.71 10.29 -6.80
CA ALA A 71 -9.32 11.58 -7.11
C ALA A 71 -9.78 12.28 -5.84
N VAL A 72 -9.82 13.62 -5.89
CA VAL A 72 -10.33 14.46 -4.81
C VAL A 72 -10.98 15.71 -5.39
N GLY A 73 -11.96 16.26 -4.69
CA GLY A 73 -12.62 17.51 -5.05
C GLY A 73 -13.97 17.65 -4.38
N VAL A 74 -14.76 18.62 -4.79
CA VAL A 74 -16.12 18.81 -4.28
C VAL A 74 -17.10 17.86 -4.99
N LYS A 75 -18.26 17.62 -4.36
CA LYS A 75 -19.31 16.75 -4.93
C LYS A 75 -19.68 17.22 -6.34
N GLY A 76 -19.52 16.32 -7.33
CA GLY A 76 -19.81 16.59 -8.74
C GLY A 76 -18.63 17.10 -9.58
N VAL A 77 -17.52 17.51 -8.95
CA VAL A 77 -16.32 18.04 -9.63
C VAL A 77 -15.06 17.41 -9.03
N LEU A 78 -14.90 16.11 -9.22
CA LEU A 78 -13.70 15.38 -8.79
C LEU A 78 -12.59 15.53 -9.83
N LYS A 79 -11.36 15.81 -9.36
CA LYS A 79 -10.17 15.86 -10.22
C LYS A 79 -9.30 14.65 -9.98
N THR A 80 -8.73 14.10 -11.06
CA THR A 80 -7.86 12.93 -10.96
C THR A 80 -6.47 13.35 -10.52
N VAL A 81 -6.07 12.90 -9.33
CA VAL A 81 -4.75 13.20 -8.76
C VAL A 81 -3.70 12.27 -9.35
N SER A 82 -4.00 10.97 -9.44
CA SER A 82 -3.09 9.95 -9.98
C SER A 82 -3.87 8.72 -10.46
N THR A 83 -3.24 7.96 -11.33
CA THR A 83 -3.82 6.74 -11.93
C THR A 83 -2.78 5.65 -11.98
N ASP A 84 -3.24 4.40 -12.06
CA ASP A 84 -2.42 3.24 -12.36
C ASP A 84 -1.23 3.04 -11.38
N LEU A 85 -1.49 3.21 -10.08
CA LEU A 85 -0.47 3.02 -9.04
C LEU A 85 -0.56 1.64 -8.38
N ASP A 86 0.60 1.09 -8.02
CA ASP A 86 0.70 -0.06 -7.12
C ASP A 86 1.41 0.35 -5.82
N PRO A 87 0.94 -0.12 -4.65
CA PRO A 87 1.75 -0.05 -3.44
C PRO A 87 2.94 -0.99 -3.58
N ALA A 88 4.10 -0.55 -3.09
CA ALA A 88 5.32 -1.31 -3.15
C ALA A 88 5.99 -1.32 -1.78
N PHE A 89 6.43 -2.51 -1.36
CA PHE A 89 7.15 -2.69 -0.12
C PHE A 89 8.35 -3.61 -0.34
N LEU A 90 9.46 -3.28 0.32
CA LEU A 90 10.61 -4.16 0.44
C LEU A 90 10.76 -4.54 1.90
N LEU A 91 11.06 -5.81 2.16
CA LEU A 91 11.30 -6.35 3.49
C LEU A 91 12.70 -6.94 3.54
N SER A 92 13.59 -6.28 4.27
CA SER A 92 14.93 -6.77 4.58
C SER A 92 14.87 -7.59 5.86
N ILE A 93 15.21 -8.88 5.76
CA ILE A 93 15.10 -9.87 6.82
C ILE A 93 16.49 -10.31 7.22
N GLY A 94 16.81 -10.12 8.50
CA GLY A 94 18.01 -10.62 9.16
C GLY A 94 17.64 -11.47 10.39
N LYS A 95 18.66 -11.85 11.16
CA LYS A 95 18.49 -12.67 12.35
C LYS A 95 19.23 -12.08 13.54
N ARG A 96 18.54 -12.00 14.68
CA ARG A 96 19.12 -11.62 15.97
C ARG A 96 19.83 -12.83 16.60
N ASP A 97 20.84 -12.55 17.43
CA ASP A 97 21.51 -13.58 18.22
C ASP A 97 20.98 -13.57 19.65
N LEU A 98 20.06 -14.49 19.92
CA LEU A 98 19.44 -14.64 21.23
C LEU A 98 20.34 -15.36 22.24
N LEU A 99 21.35 -16.12 21.78
CA LEU A 99 22.15 -17.02 22.60
C LEU A 99 23.35 -16.32 23.21
N SER A 100 24.18 -15.65 22.39
CA SER A 100 25.38 -14.95 22.92
C SER A 100 25.03 -13.79 23.84
N GLN A 101 23.78 -13.33 23.77
CA GLN A 101 23.27 -12.22 24.55
C GLN A 101 22.50 -12.65 25.81
N ASN A 102 22.52 -13.94 26.19
CA ASN A 102 21.78 -14.46 27.36
C ASN A 102 20.31 -14.01 27.41
N GLY A 103 19.67 -13.77 26.26
CA GLY A 103 18.34 -13.16 26.15
C GLY A 103 18.24 -11.68 26.57
N TRP A 104 18.78 -11.29 27.73
CA TRP A 104 18.66 -9.93 28.29
C TRP A 104 19.54 -8.90 27.56
N ASN A 105 20.75 -9.28 27.14
CA ASN A 105 21.68 -8.37 26.45
C ASN A 105 21.33 -8.18 24.96
N ILE A 106 20.14 -8.61 24.50
CA ILE A 106 19.77 -8.60 23.08
C ILE A 106 19.84 -7.19 22.47
N PHE A 107 19.76 -6.15 23.29
CA PHE A 107 19.97 -4.74 22.93
C PHE A 107 21.37 -4.45 22.38
N PHE A 108 22.40 -5.17 22.84
CA PHE A 108 23.77 -5.03 22.36
C PHE A 108 24.05 -5.84 21.09
N ASP A 109 23.05 -6.58 20.59
CA ASP A 109 23.15 -7.25 19.32
C ASP A 109 23.32 -6.23 18.18
N LYS A 110 24.48 -6.29 17.50
CA LYS A 110 24.81 -5.44 16.36
C LYS A 110 24.12 -5.96 15.09
N VAL A 111 22.79 -6.05 15.13
CA VAL A 111 21.94 -6.52 14.03
C VAL A 111 22.27 -5.86 12.68
N PRO A 112 22.52 -4.53 12.59
CA PRO A 112 22.86 -3.89 11.32
C PRO A 112 24.15 -4.39 10.66
N GLN A 113 25.02 -5.08 11.40
CA GLN A 113 26.28 -5.64 10.89
C GLN A 113 26.13 -7.10 10.44
N LYS A 114 24.95 -7.71 10.63
CA LYS A 114 24.70 -9.11 10.30
C LYS A 114 24.21 -9.28 8.86
N PRO A 115 24.40 -10.47 8.27
CA PRO A 115 23.82 -10.78 6.97
C PRO A 115 22.29 -10.65 6.99
N TYR A 116 21.76 -10.10 5.89
CA TYR A 116 20.33 -10.00 5.65
C TYR A 116 20.02 -10.29 4.18
N LYS A 117 18.75 -10.54 3.87
CA LYS A 117 18.23 -10.62 2.51
C LYS A 117 17.03 -9.70 2.36
N THR A 118 16.90 -9.06 1.21
CA THR A 118 15.77 -8.17 0.91
C THR A 118 14.82 -8.86 -0.06
N PHE A 119 13.53 -8.84 0.29
CA PHE A 119 12.46 -9.47 -0.46
C PHE A 119 11.40 -8.43 -0.84
N PRO A 120 10.87 -8.45 -2.07
CA PRO A 120 9.66 -7.71 -2.38
C PRO A 120 8.47 -8.33 -1.63
N VAL A 121 7.58 -7.49 -1.10
CA VAL A 121 6.28 -7.97 -0.58
C VAL A 121 5.31 -8.06 -1.75
N ILE A 122 4.91 -9.28 -2.09
CA ILE A 122 4.07 -9.59 -3.24
C ILE A 122 2.60 -9.58 -2.85
N LEU A 123 1.79 -8.81 -3.58
CA LEU A 123 0.34 -8.77 -3.44
C LEU A 123 -0.36 -9.70 -4.45
N GLU A 124 -0.97 -10.77 -3.95
CA GLU A 124 -1.81 -11.71 -4.69
C GLU A 124 -3.29 -11.36 -4.46
N LYS A 125 -3.88 -10.46 -5.27
CA LYS A 125 -5.26 -9.92 -5.15
C LYS A 125 -6.39 -10.97 -5.19
N SER A 126 -6.46 -11.81 -4.18
CA SER A 126 -7.27 -13.03 -4.11
C SER A 126 -8.62 -12.81 -3.44
N SER A 127 -8.70 -11.89 -2.49
CA SER A 127 -9.97 -11.50 -1.85
C SER A 127 -9.93 -10.06 -1.37
N ALA A 128 -11.10 -9.49 -1.08
CA ALA A 128 -11.19 -8.18 -0.45
C ALA A 128 -12.30 -8.17 0.60
N SER A 129 -12.10 -7.40 1.68
CA SER A 129 -13.11 -7.13 2.69
C SER A 129 -13.14 -5.66 3.06
N ILE A 130 -14.30 -5.18 3.54
CA ILE A 130 -14.49 -3.82 4.01
C ILE A 130 -15.06 -3.89 5.42
N LYS A 131 -14.39 -3.23 6.37
CA LYS A 131 -14.80 -3.14 7.77
C LYS A 131 -14.78 -1.69 8.25
N THR A 132 -15.68 -1.36 9.17
CA THR A 132 -15.70 -0.05 9.84
C THR A 132 -15.10 -0.18 11.23
N ILE A 133 -14.14 0.69 11.57
CA ILE A 133 -13.48 0.75 12.88
C ILE A 133 -13.61 2.19 13.40
N GLY A 134 -14.53 2.42 14.34
CA GLY A 134 -14.84 3.78 14.81
C GLY A 134 -15.26 4.69 13.65
N SER A 135 -14.53 5.78 13.45
CA SER A 135 -14.73 6.74 12.34
C SER A 135 -13.98 6.39 11.06
N GLN A 136 -13.27 5.27 11.02
CA GLN A 136 -12.43 4.85 9.90
C GLN A 136 -13.07 3.69 9.15
N THR A 137 -12.77 3.59 7.86
CA THR A 137 -13.12 2.42 7.06
C THR A 137 -11.85 1.79 6.51
N VAL A 138 -11.70 0.48 6.71
CA VAL A 138 -10.55 -0.29 6.23
C VAL A 138 -11.00 -1.20 5.11
N VAL A 139 -10.34 -1.06 3.96
CA VAL A 139 -10.41 -2.03 2.86
C VAL A 139 -9.20 -2.93 3.01
N ASN A 140 -9.43 -4.20 3.29
CA ASN A 140 -8.39 -5.23 3.36
C ASN A 140 -8.38 -6.03 2.05
N ILE A 141 -7.18 -6.29 1.53
CA ILE A 141 -6.94 -7.05 0.31
C ILE A 141 -5.95 -8.16 0.63
N SER A 142 -6.42 -9.40 0.54
CA SER A 142 -5.57 -10.58 0.64
C SER A 142 -4.97 -10.92 -0.72
N SER A 143 -3.77 -11.48 -0.80
CA SER A 143 -2.81 -11.79 0.27
C SER A 143 -1.45 -11.14 -0.02
N LEU A 144 -0.71 -10.81 1.03
CA LEU A 144 0.68 -10.38 0.96
C LEU A 144 1.61 -11.52 1.37
N LYS A 145 2.74 -11.64 0.68
CA LYS A 145 3.81 -12.61 1.00
C LYS A 145 5.20 -12.00 0.82
N ALA A 146 6.11 -12.33 1.73
CA ALA A 146 7.54 -12.04 1.62
C ALA A 146 8.34 -13.05 2.44
N ASP A 147 9.08 -13.94 1.80
CA ASP A 147 9.78 -15.06 2.48
C ASP A 147 8.84 -15.83 3.43
N HIS A 148 9.12 -15.85 4.73
CA HIS A 148 8.30 -16.49 5.77
C HIS A 148 7.27 -15.55 6.42
N PHE A 149 7.00 -14.39 5.81
CA PHE A 149 5.94 -13.46 6.21
C PHE A 149 4.71 -13.63 5.34
N SER A 150 3.54 -13.53 5.97
CA SER A 150 2.25 -13.50 5.28
C SER A 150 1.25 -12.61 6.00
N GLY A 151 0.25 -12.14 5.26
CA GLY A 151 -0.82 -11.30 5.79
C GLY A 151 -1.57 -10.63 4.65
N ASP A 152 -2.00 -9.39 4.87
CA ASP A 152 -2.86 -8.66 3.94
C ASP A 152 -2.43 -7.20 3.78
N LEU A 153 -2.86 -6.60 2.68
CA LEU A 153 -2.79 -5.15 2.49
C LEU A 153 -4.01 -4.49 3.15
N GLU A 154 -3.79 -3.53 4.05
CA GLU A 154 -4.86 -2.70 4.60
C GLU A 154 -4.79 -1.28 4.04
N ILE A 155 -5.92 -0.79 3.53
CA ILE A 155 -6.12 0.59 3.09
C ILE A 155 -7.13 1.25 4.02
N THR A 156 -6.69 2.21 4.83
CA THR A 156 -7.51 2.88 5.85
C THR A 156 -7.89 4.28 5.39
N PHE A 157 -9.17 4.53 5.25
CA PHE A 157 -9.76 5.82 4.93
C PHE A 157 -10.23 6.52 6.20
N TYR A 158 -9.80 7.77 6.39
CA TYR A 158 -10.13 8.59 7.56
C TYR A 158 -11.23 9.60 7.19
N ASN A 159 -12.41 9.49 7.79
CA ASN A 159 -13.47 10.47 7.59
C ASN A 159 -13.00 11.87 8.01
N GLY A 160 -13.25 12.86 7.16
CA GLY A 160 -12.86 14.25 7.39
C GLY A 160 -11.41 14.57 6.98
N SER A 161 -10.68 13.64 6.38
CA SER A 161 -9.29 13.85 5.95
C SER A 161 -9.05 13.41 4.50
N PRO A 162 -8.28 14.17 3.71
CA PRO A 162 -7.87 13.74 2.37
C PRO A 162 -6.77 12.67 2.42
N MET A 163 -6.17 12.43 3.59
CA MET A 163 -5.19 11.38 3.80
C MET A 163 -5.89 10.02 3.94
N PHE A 164 -5.24 8.99 3.47
CA PHE A 164 -5.56 7.59 3.74
C PHE A 164 -4.25 6.82 3.90
N ASN A 165 -4.27 5.73 4.67
CA ASN A 165 -3.08 4.94 4.98
C ASN A 165 -3.07 3.65 4.17
N ILE A 166 -1.89 3.22 3.72
CA ILE A 166 -1.68 1.94 3.03
C ILE A 166 -0.63 1.17 3.84
N ALA A 167 -0.98 0.00 4.36
CA ALA A 167 -0.10 -0.80 5.19
C ALA A 167 -0.03 -2.25 4.71
N ALA A 168 1.19 -2.77 4.63
CA ALA A 168 1.41 -4.21 4.60
C ALA A 168 1.32 -4.76 6.02
N VAL A 169 0.20 -5.40 6.36
CA VAL A 169 -0.04 -5.99 7.69
C VAL A 169 0.31 -7.47 7.61
N ILE A 170 1.58 -7.77 7.87
CA ILE A 170 2.15 -9.11 7.73
C ILE A 170 2.81 -9.56 9.03
N SER A 171 2.85 -10.87 9.25
CA SER A 171 3.48 -11.46 10.42
C SER A 171 4.25 -12.73 10.07
N THR A 172 5.10 -13.16 10.99
CA THR A 172 5.78 -14.45 10.95
C THR A 172 5.82 -15.08 12.33
N GLN A 173 5.96 -16.41 12.36
CA GLN A 173 6.22 -17.18 13.57
C GLN A 173 7.72 -17.49 13.74
N GLN A 174 8.56 -17.08 12.80
CA GLN A 174 10.00 -17.31 12.89
C GLN A 174 10.62 -16.43 13.97
N ASP A 175 11.20 -17.08 14.98
CA ASP A 175 11.84 -16.40 16.10
C ASP A 175 13.16 -15.71 15.71
N ALA A 176 13.58 -14.76 16.54
CA ALA A 176 14.78 -13.95 16.37
C ALA A 176 14.82 -13.15 15.05
N THR A 177 13.67 -12.91 14.41
CA THR A 177 13.61 -12.20 13.13
C THR A 177 13.85 -10.72 13.34
N ALA A 178 14.82 -10.16 12.61
CA ALA A 178 15.03 -8.71 12.53
C ALA A 178 14.55 -8.20 11.17
N ILE A 179 13.84 -7.07 11.16
CA ILE A 179 13.31 -6.50 9.92
C ILE A 179 13.68 -5.02 9.76
N VAL A 180 13.92 -4.64 8.51
CA VAL A 180 13.83 -3.26 8.02
C VAL A 180 12.91 -3.28 6.82
N TYR A 181 12.06 -2.28 6.67
CA TYR A 181 11.14 -2.20 5.55
C TYR A 181 11.22 -0.88 4.83
N ASP A 182 10.99 -0.91 3.52
CA ASP A 182 10.75 0.27 2.70
C ASP A 182 9.30 0.21 2.19
N ALA A 183 8.67 1.38 2.04
CA ALA A 183 7.30 1.50 1.56
C ALA A 183 7.18 2.67 0.58
N GLY A 184 6.39 2.49 -0.47
CA GLY A 184 6.17 3.53 -1.47
C GLY A 184 5.06 3.17 -2.46
N LEU A 185 4.99 3.97 -3.53
CA LEU A 185 4.06 3.78 -4.63
C LEU A 185 4.84 3.70 -5.94
N ILE A 186 4.43 2.79 -6.82
CA ILE A 186 4.95 2.65 -8.19
C ILE A 186 3.88 3.16 -9.15
N ASP A 187 4.26 4.13 -9.99
CA ASP A 187 3.45 4.54 -11.15
C ASP A 187 3.73 3.61 -12.34
N ARG A 188 2.77 2.74 -12.65
CA ARG A 188 2.93 1.70 -13.67
C ARG A 188 2.81 2.22 -15.10
N LYS A 189 2.33 3.45 -15.30
CA LYS A 189 2.12 4.05 -16.63
C LYS A 189 2.90 5.34 -16.87
N ALA A 190 3.80 5.71 -15.98
CA ALA A 190 4.60 6.94 -16.07
C ALA A 190 3.73 8.20 -16.28
N GLY A 191 2.59 8.24 -15.59
CA GLY A 191 1.71 9.40 -15.50
C GLY A 191 2.31 10.57 -14.71
N TRP A 192 3.21 10.29 -13.77
CA TRP A 192 3.97 11.30 -13.03
C TRP A 192 5.09 11.86 -13.87
N LYS A 193 5.22 13.19 -13.86
CA LYS A 193 6.26 13.91 -14.62
C LYS A 193 7.37 14.46 -13.77
N ASN A 194 7.04 14.87 -12.55
CA ASN A 194 8.01 15.44 -11.63
C ASN A 194 7.77 14.91 -10.22
N ILE A 195 8.87 14.71 -9.52
CA ILE A 195 8.92 14.38 -8.10
C ILE A 195 9.56 15.55 -7.38
N SER A 196 8.93 16.00 -6.30
CA SER A 196 9.35 17.16 -5.53
C SER A 196 9.45 16.82 -4.05
N TRP A 197 10.44 17.41 -3.37
CA TRP A 197 10.66 17.25 -1.93
C TRP A 197 11.38 18.47 -1.37
N ILE A 198 11.44 18.59 -0.05
CA ILE A 198 12.30 19.58 0.63
C ILE A 198 13.55 18.84 1.10
N ASN A 199 14.74 19.33 0.75
CA ASN A 199 15.99 18.72 1.20
C ASN A 199 16.34 19.14 2.65
N THR A 200 17.41 18.58 3.22
CA THR A 200 17.86 18.88 4.59
C THR A 200 18.43 20.30 4.78
N ARG A 201 18.52 21.10 3.71
CA ARG A 201 18.95 22.51 3.71
C ARG A 201 17.78 23.47 3.43
N ASP A 202 16.54 23.03 3.63
CA ASP A 202 15.33 23.85 3.42
C ASP A 202 15.11 24.33 1.98
N THR A 203 15.71 23.64 1.01
CA THR A 203 15.51 23.95 -0.42
C THR A 203 14.49 23.01 -1.03
N THR A 204 13.51 23.56 -1.74
CA THR A 204 12.62 22.78 -2.59
C THR A 204 13.39 22.21 -3.78
N MET A 205 13.41 20.89 -3.88
CA MET A 205 13.98 20.14 -5.00
C MET A 205 12.83 19.67 -5.89
N THR A 206 13.10 19.59 -7.19
CA THR A 206 12.20 18.96 -8.15
C THR A 206 13.03 18.29 -9.23
N GLU A 207 12.74 17.02 -9.49
CA GLU A 207 13.37 16.27 -10.56
C GLU A 207 12.31 15.67 -11.48
N SER A 208 12.60 15.62 -12.77
CA SER A 208 11.75 14.94 -13.75
C SER A 208 11.88 13.42 -13.59
N VAL A 209 10.75 12.73 -13.72
CA VAL A 209 10.73 11.26 -13.67
C VAL A 209 11.40 10.71 -14.93
N ASN A 210 12.44 9.91 -14.72
CA ASN A 210 13.07 9.11 -15.77
C ASN A 210 12.85 7.63 -15.47
N THR A 211 12.15 6.93 -16.37
CA THR A 211 11.76 5.52 -16.17
C THR A 211 12.90 4.53 -16.42
N ILE A 212 14.05 5.00 -16.90
CA ILE A 212 15.24 4.18 -17.14
C ILE A 212 16.17 4.18 -15.91
N ASP A 213 16.05 5.18 -15.05
CA ASP A 213 16.93 5.32 -13.89
C ASP A 213 16.63 4.28 -12.81
N SER A 214 17.68 3.90 -12.08
CA SER A 214 17.52 3.10 -10.86
C SER A 214 16.96 3.95 -9.71
N ALA A 215 16.24 3.30 -8.79
CA ALA A 215 15.81 3.94 -7.56
C ALA A 215 17.03 4.44 -6.76
N LYS A 216 16.91 5.65 -6.19
CA LYS A 216 17.96 6.27 -5.38
C LYS A 216 17.40 6.75 -4.05
N ASN A 217 18.22 6.65 -3.01
CA ASN A 217 17.90 7.22 -1.72
C ASN A 217 18.21 8.71 -1.73
N ILE A 218 17.27 9.52 -1.25
CA ILE A 218 17.41 10.98 -1.13
C ILE A 218 17.16 11.42 0.31
N ALA A 219 17.92 12.41 0.76
CA ALA A 219 17.70 13.02 2.07
C ALA A 219 16.54 14.02 2.00
N VAL A 220 15.44 13.69 2.67
CA VAL A 220 14.18 14.45 2.62
C VAL A 220 13.84 14.99 4.00
N LYS A 221 13.65 16.31 4.11
CA LYS A 221 13.10 16.96 5.30
C LYS A 221 11.62 16.59 5.42
N TYR A 222 11.14 16.40 6.65
CA TYR A 222 9.75 16.01 6.97
C TYR A 222 9.29 14.62 6.50
N ARG A 223 10.16 13.82 5.86
CA ARG A 223 9.77 12.51 5.28
C ARG A 223 8.56 12.62 4.35
N ALA A 224 8.53 13.68 3.54
CA ALA A 224 7.45 13.96 2.61
C ALA A 224 8.00 14.12 1.19
N ILE A 225 7.48 13.32 0.27
CA ILE A 225 7.80 13.41 -1.16
C ILE A 225 6.49 13.50 -1.95
N ALA A 226 6.45 14.33 -2.98
CA ALA A 226 5.25 14.54 -3.77
C ALA A 226 5.50 14.22 -5.24
N ALA A 227 4.55 13.52 -5.85
CA ALA A 227 4.54 13.27 -7.28
C ALA A 227 3.42 14.09 -7.95
N LYS A 228 3.76 14.82 -9.01
CA LYS A 228 2.80 15.61 -9.78
C LYS A 228 2.20 14.79 -10.92
N GLY A 229 0.89 14.57 -10.85
CA GLY A 229 0.07 14.06 -11.94
C GLY A 229 -0.45 15.16 -12.86
N LYS A 230 -1.41 14.82 -13.72
CA LYS A 230 -1.96 15.76 -14.72
C LYS A 230 -2.79 16.88 -14.11
N GLU A 231 -3.68 16.56 -13.16
CA GLU A 231 -4.65 17.51 -12.59
C GLU A 231 -4.46 17.76 -11.09
N GLY A 232 -3.44 17.13 -10.48
CA GLY A 232 -3.16 17.22 -9.05
C GLY A 232 -1.80 16.64 -8.70
N ALA A 233 -1.50 16.57 -7.40
CA ALA A 233 -0.30 15.95 -6.87
C ALA A 233 -0.65 15.05 -5.68
N ILE A 234 0.08 13.96 -5.53
CA ILE A 234 -0.01 13.07 -4.38
C ILE A 234 1.24 13.24 -3.53
N ALA A 235 1.06 13.54 -2.24
CA ALA A 235 2.14 13.55 -1.26
C ALA A 235 2.15 12.23 -0.50
N ILE A 236 3.33 11.65 -0.33
CA ILE A 236 3.56 10.39 0.35
C ILE A 236 4.36 10.68 1.61
N PHE A 237 3.89 10.12 2.74
CA PHE A 237 4.49 10.27 4.05
C PHE A 237 4.80 8.87 4.60
N PRO A 238 5.97 8.30 4.31
CA PRO A 238 6.36 7.01 4.87
C PRO A 238 6.37 7.10 6.40
N ALA A 239 5.78 6.10 7.05
CA ALA A 239 5.75 6.05 8.51
C ALA A 239 7.18 6.05 9.08
N PRO A 240 7.40 6.67 10.26
CA PRO A 240 8.67 6.50 10.95
C PRO A 240 8.93 5.01 11.23
N HIS A 241 10.17 4.57 11.08
CA HIS A 241 10.60 3.36 11.78
C HIS A 241 10.37 3.61 13.27
N GLN A 242 9.50 2.81 13.88
CA GLN A 242 9.31 2.82 15.32
C GLN A 242 10.54 2.15 15.94
N TYR A 243 11.57 2.96 16.21
CA TYR A 243 12.72 2.53 16.97
C TYR A 243 12.50 2.93 18.43
N PHE A 244 12.29 1.93 19.30
CA PHE A 244 12.30 2.13 20.74
C PHE A 244 13.73 1.92 21.22
N TYR A 245 14.44 3.00 21.55
CA TYR A 245 15.65 2.87 22.38
C TYR A 245 15.23 2.40 23.78
N PRO A 246 16.03 1.56 24.46
CA PRO A 246 15.94 1.47 25.91
C PRO A 246 16.16 2.88 26.49
N LEU A 247 15.27 3.31 27.37
CA LEU A 247 15.27 4.66 27.98
C LEU A 247 16.39 4.86 29.01
N ASP A 248 17.25 3.86 29.20
CA ASP A 248 18.15 3.78 30.35
C ASP A 248 19.30 4.80 30.35
N GLU A 249 19.53 5.55 29.26
CA GLU A 249 20.54 6.62 29.20
C GLU A 249 20.10 7.89 28.45
N ALA A 250 18.81 8.27 28.50
CA ALA A 250 18.40 9.60 28.06
C ALA A 250 18.62 10.65 29.18
N PHE A 251 19.89 10.96 29.49
CA PHE A 251 20.20 12.15 30.28
C PHE A 251 20.04 13.39 29.39
N ASN A 252 18.98 14.17 29.62
CA ASN A 252 18.81 15.52 29.08
C ASN A 252 19.68 16.52 29.84
#